data_AF-A0A0N1BMD8-F1
#
_entry.id   AF-A0A0N1BMD8-F1
#
_cell.length_a   1.000
_cell.length_b   1.000
_cell.length_c   1.000
_cell.angle_alpha   90.00
_cell.angle_beta   90.00
_cell.angle_gamma   90.00
#
_symmetry.space_group_name_H-M   'P 1'
#
loop_
_entity.id
_entity.type
_entity.pdbx_description
1 polymer ?
#
loop_
_entity_poly.entity_id
_entity_poly.type
_entity_poly.pdbx_seq_one_letter_code
_entity_poly.pdbx_strand_id
1 'polypeptide(L)'
;MIRVLSLAAALAVLPLNAALASDPETDAERAIEAASEAFEARMEAFGERAEAIAEDESLSEEQREQRIGALWAEYAPEVSRFTAEISRHAGAIAQQALADIDVEALVADALNDPEVQGAIRAGQGMATNGAWASNDPEHMQTYGLVAQYALDQAAEAVTEAEAGVDEATPE
;
A
#
# COMPACT_ATOMS: atom_id res chain seq x y z
N MET A 1 -6.22 0.35 -36.43
CA MET A 1 -6.35 1.43 -35.43
C MET A 1 -5.81 1.00 -34.07
N ILE A 2 -4.55 0.52 -33.99
CA ILE A 2 -3.96 0.00 -32.72
C ILE A 2 -2.59 0.64 -32.42
N ARG A 3 -1.96 1.33 -33.38
CA ARG A 3 -0.58 1.84 -33.23
C ARG A 3 -0.46 3.23 -32.55
N VAL A 4 -1.56 3.96 -32.37
CA VAL A 4 -1.54 5.31 -31.78
C VAL A 4 -1.61 5.28 -30.25
N LEU A 5 -2.24 4.25 -29.67
CA LEU A 5 -2.34 4.06 -28.22
C LEU A 5 -1.00 3.73 -27.56
N SER A 6 -0.07 3.12 -28.31
CA SER A 6 1.27 2.78 -27.80
C SER A 6 2.21 3.98 -27.64
N LEU A 7 2.04 5.05 -28.43
CA LEU A 7 2.93 6.21 -28.39
C LEU A 7 2.53 7.20 -27.27
N ALA A 8 1.23 7.32 -26.99
CA ALA A 8 0.72 8.14 -25.88
C ALA A 8 1.08 7.53 -24.51
N ALA A 9 0.99 6.21 -24.36
CA ALA A 9 1.44 5.51 -23.16
C ALA A 9 2.96 5.63 -22.95
N ALA A 10 3.75 5.63 -24.03
CA ALA A 10 5.19 5.87 -23.93
C ALA A 10 5.52 7.33 -23.57
N LEU A 11 4.76 8.31 -24.07
CA LEU A 11 4.95 9.74 -23.76
C LEU A 11 4.49 10.15 -22.36
N ALA A 12 3.53 9.44 -21.76
CA ALA A 12 3.07 9.69 -20.39
C ALA A 12 4.06 9.20 -19.32
N VAL A 13 4.98 8.27 -19.66
CA VAL A 13 5.99 7.73 -18.73
C VAL A 13 7.35 8.43 -18.87
N LEU A 14 7.59 9.14 -19.98
CA LEU A 14 8.85 9.87 -20.21
C LEU A 14 9.17 11.01 -19.22
N PRO A 15 8.21 11.82 -18.72
CA PRO A 15 8.55 12.90 -17.80
C PRO A 15 8.91 12.39 -16.40
N LEU A 16 8.45 11.20 -15.99
CA LEU A 16 8.83 10.58 -14.73
C LEU A 16 10.28 10.06 -14.76
N ASN A 17 10.75 9.58 -15.91
CA ASN A 17 12.11 9.03 -16.04
C ASN A 17 13.21 10.11 -16.13
N ALA A 18 12.88 11.34 -16.53
CA ALA A 18 13.85 12.43 -16.61
C ALA A 18 14.09 13.11 -15.24
N ALA A 19 13.10 13.08 -14.35
CA ALA A 19 13.24 13.59 -12.98
C ALA A 19 14.07 12.65 -12.08
N LEU A 20 13.96 11.34 -12.30
CA LEU A 20 14.72 10.31 -11.56
C LEU A 20 16.21 10.22 -11.92
N ALA A 21 16.65 10.91 -12.98
CA ALA A 21 17.99 10.71 -13.56
C ALA A 21 19.05 11.74 -13.11
N SER A 22 18.72 12.70 -12.24
CA SER A 22 19.61 13.83 -11.93
C SER A 22 19.52 14.36 -10.51
N ASP A 23 19.02 13.58 -9.55
CA ASP A 23 19.15 13.98 -8.15
C ASP A 23 20.56 13.68 -7.63
N PRO A 24 21.21 14.63 -6.96
CA PRO A 24 22.45 14.36 -6.25
C PRO A 24 22.16 13.34 -5.15
N GLU A 25 23.03 12.34 -5.04
CA GLU A 25 22.92 11.26 -4.07
C GLU A 25 22.60 11.81 -2.67
N THR A 26 21.48 11.36 -2.12
CA THR A 26 20.98 11.88 -0.84
C THR A 26 21.82 11.36 0.32
N ASP A 27 21.77 12.04 1.48
CA ASP A 27 22.45 11.58 2.69
C ASP A 27 21.98 10.17 3.12
N ALA A 28 20.72 9.83 2.82
CA ALA A 28 20.15 8.51 3.08
C ALA A 28 20.70 7.44 2.11
N GLU A 29 20.87 7.77 0.84
CA GLU A 29 21.48 6.88 -0.16
C GLU A 29 22.94 6.59 0.20
N ARG A 30 23.74 7.61 0.54
CA ARG A 30 25.13 7.40 1.01
C ARG A 30 25.21 6.57 2.28
N ALA A 31 24.26 6.74 3.20
CA ALA A 31 24.20 5.94 4.43
C ALA A 31 23.85 4.47 4.13
N ILE A 32 22.95 4.22 3.18
CA ILE A 32 22.59 2.88 2.71
C ILE A 32 23.76 2.23 1.98
N GLU A 33 24.46 2.96 1.11
CA GLU A 33 25.61 2.44 0.37
C GLU A 33 26.72 2.02 1.34
N ALA A 34 27.10 2.90 2.27
CA ALA A 34 28.11 2.58 3.30
C ALA A 34 27.68 1.41 4.21
N ALA A 35 26.39 1.32 4.57
CA ALA A 35 25.88 0.20 5.34
C ALA A 35 25.90 -1.11 4.53
N SER A 36 25.67 -1.04 3.22
CA SER A 36 25.69 -2.18 2.30
C SER A 36 27.10 -2.69 2.08
N GLU A 37 28.08 -1.82 1.79
CA GLU A 37 29.50 -2.19 1.68
C GLU A 37 30.00 -2.87 2.96
N ALA A 38 29.65 -2.30 4.11
CA ALA A 38 30.04 -2.86 5.41
C ALA A 38 29.34 -4.20 5.70
N PHE A 39 28.12 -4.41 5.18
CA PHE A 39 27.42 -5.70 5.29
C PHE A 39 28.04 -6.74 4.36
N GLU A 40 28.32 -6.39 3.11
CA GLU A 40 28.96 -7.25 2.11
C GLU A 40 30.30 -7.77 2.59
N ALA A 41 31.20 -6.87 3.05
CA ALA A 41 32.51 -7.29 3.57
C ALA A 41 32.40 -8.28 4.74
N ARG A 42 31.37 -8.14 5.57
CA ARG A 42 31.13 -9.07 6.69
C ARG A 42 30.55 -10.40 6.22
N MET A 43 29.65 -10.38 5.22
CA MET A 43 29.11 -11.59 4.61
C MET A 43 30.15 -12.37 3.82
N GLU A 44 31.11 -11.68 3.19
CA GLU A 44 32.29 -12.29 2.57
C GLU A 44 33.13 -13.00 3.63
N ALA A 45 33.47 -12.32 4.74
CA ALA A 45 34.20 -12.95 5.85
C ALA A 45 33.45 -14.12 6.49
N PHE A 46 32.10 -14.06 6.56
CA PHE A 46 31.28 -15.20 6.96
C PHE A 46 31.44 -16.36 5.96
N GLY A 47 31.38 -16.08 4.66
CA GLY A 47 31.55 -17.06 3.59
C GLY A 47 32.88 -17.78 3.68
N GLU A 48 33.99 -17.04 3.79
CA GLU A 48 35.34 -17.60 3.94
C GLU A 48 35.45 -18.50 5.18
N ARG A 49 34.89 -18.07 6.32
CA ARG A 49 34.91 -18.86 7.55
C ARG A 49 34.03 -20.12 7.43
N ALA A 50 32.88 -20.01 6.78
CA ALA A 50 31.98 -21.13 6.55
C ALA A 50 32.61 -22.16 5.61
N GLU A 51 33.26 -21.71 4.54
CA GLU A 51 34.00 -22.55 3.60
C GLU A 51 35.17 -23.25 4.28
N ALA A 52 35.97 -22.54 5.08
CA ALA A 52 37.06 -23.14 5.86
C ALA A 52 36.56 -24.23 6.83
N ILE A 53 35.37 -24.07 7.42
CA ILE A 53 34.73 -25.11 8.25
C ILE A 53 34.24 -26.28 7.39
N ALA A 54 33.66 -25.99 6.22
CA ALA A 54 33.12 -27.00 5.31
C ALA A 54 34.23 -27.89 4.72
N GLU A 55 35.39 -27.33 4.44
CA GLU A 55 36.56 -28.03 3.88
C GLU A 55 37.43 -28.71 4.95
N ASP A 56 37.18 -28.50 6.24
CA ASP A 56 37.98 -29.09 7.32
C ASP A 56 37.74 -30.61 7.43
N GLU A 57 38.59 -31.38 6.76
CA GLU A 57 38.64 -32.86 6.77
C GLU A 57 38.84 -33.47 8.17
N SER A 58 39.29 -32.69 9.15
CA SER A 58 39.45 -33.17 10.53
C SER A 58 38.12 -33.23 11.30
N LEU A 59 37.06 -32.61 10.78
CA LEU A 59 35.73 -32.57 11.38
C LEU A 59 34.79 -33.58 10.75
N SER A 60 33.94 -34.20 11.57
CA SER A 60 32.78 -34.92 11.06
C SER A 60 31.73 -33.95 10.49
N GLU A 61 30.85 -34.46 9.63
CA GLU A 61 29.75 -33.67 9.05
C GLU A 61 28.90 -32.98 10.12
N GLU A 62 28.53 -33.70 11.18
CA GLU A 62 27.77 -33.16 12.33
C GLU A 62 28.53 -32.04 13.06
N GLN A 63 29.87 -32.15 13.18
CA GLN A 63 30.69 -31.10 13.78
C GLN A 63 30.79 -29.86 12.88
N ARG A 64 30.85 -30.04 11.55
CA ARG A 64 30.83 -28.93 10.59
C ARG A 64 29.50 -28.18 10.65
N GLU A 65 28.38 -28.89 10.61
CA GLU A 65 27.04 -28.30 10.74
C GLU A 65 26.89 -27.52 12.05
N GLN A 66 27.32 -28.10 13.17
CA GLN A 66 27.22 -27.44 14.48
C GLN A 66 28.08 -26.16 14.54
N ARG A 67 29.28 -26.17 13.93
CA ARG A 67 30.15 -24.99 13.86
C ARG A 67 29.64 -23.93 12.89
N ILE A 68 29.07 -24.31 11.74
CA ILE A 68 28.43 -23.37 10.81
C ILE A 68 27.18 -22.75 11.46
N GLY A 69 26.40 -23.54 12.19
CA GLY A 69 25.26 -23.04 12.95
C GLY A 69 25.66 -22.03 14.04
N ALA A 70 26.75 -22.30 14.76
CA ALA A 70 27.32 -21.35 15.72
C ALA A 70 27.82 -20.07 15.03
N LEU A 71 28.51 -20.20 13.90
CA LEU A 71 28.94 -19.08 13.08
C LEU A 71 27.74 -18.24 12.61
N TRP A 72 26.65 -18.85 12.17
CA TRP A 72 25.45 -18.12 11.80
C TRP A 72 24.84 -17.36 12.98
N ALA A 73 24.83 -17.95 14.19
CA ALA A 73 24.35 -17.27 15.39
C ALA A 73 25.19 -16.02 15.74
N GLU A 74 26.49 -16.01 15.42
CA GLU A 74 27.35 -14.82 15.55
C GLU A 74 26.93 -13.69 14.57
N TYR A 75 26.53 -14.03 13.34
CA TYR A 75 26.23 -13.06 12.28
C TYR A 75 24.74 -12.66 12.19
N ALA A 76 23.83 -13.46 12.72
CA ALA A 76 22.39 -13.19 12.70
C ALA A 76 21.99 -11.80 13.27
N PRO A 77 22.59 -11.31 14.38
CA PRO A 77 22.34 -9.95 14.87
C PRO A 77 22.76 -8.87 13.87
N GLU A 78 23.78 -9.11 13.06
CA GLU A 78 24.27 -8.13 12.08
C GLU A 78 23.37 -8.02 10.87
N VAL A 79 22.85 -9.15 10.36
CA VAL A 79 21.80 -9.16 9.33
C VAL A 79 20.57 -8.39 9.80
N SER A 80 20.19 -8.59 11.05
CA SER A 80 19.06 -7.88 11.68
C SER A 80 19.33 -6.37 11.76
N ARG A 81 20.56 -5.97 12.12
CA ARG A 81 20.97 -4.56 12.19
C ARG A 81 20.95 -3.91 10.80
N PHE A 82 21.50 -4.56 9.79
CA PHE A 82 21.48 -4.08 8.41
C PHE A 82 20.03 -3.88 7.93
N THR A 83 19.17 -4.88 8.16
CA THR A 83 17.74 -4.80 7.80
C THR A 83 17.04 -3.62 8.48
N ALA A 84 17.37 -3.35 9.75
CA ALA A 84 16.82 -2.22 10.49
C ALA A 84 17.29 -0.86 9.94
N GLU A 85 18.57 -0.73 9.57
CA GLU A 85 19.10 0.49 8.93
C GLU A 85 18.45 0.73 7.57
N ILE A 86 18.36 -0.29 6.71
CA ILE A 86 17.65 -0.18 5.42
C ILE A 86 16.19 0.25 5.64
N SER A 87 15.48 -0.38 6.58
CA SER A 87 14.08 -0.03 6.88
C SER A 87 13.91 1.40 7.39
N ARG A 88 14.87 1.90 8.18
CA ARG A 88 14.88 3.29 8.67
C ARG A 88 15.00 4.28 7.51
N HIS A 89 15.86 4.00 6.54
CA HIS A 89 16.11 4.88 5.41
C HIS A 89 15.08 4.73 4.28
N ALA A 90 14.49 3.55 4.10
CA ALA A 90 13.43 3.31 3.12
C ALA A 90 12.22 4.24 3.31
N GLY A 91 11.84 4.52 4.56
CA GLY A 91 10.77 5.48 4.86
C GLY A 91 11.13 6.93 4.51
N ALA A 92 12.39 7.31 4.69
CA ALA A 92 12.89 8.64 4.34
C ALA A 92 13.00 8.82 2.82
N ILE A 93 13.50 7.81 2.11
CA ILE A 93 13.57 7.80 0.64
C ILE A 93 12.16 7.84 0.04
N ALA A 94 11.23 7.03 0.56
CA ALA A 94 9.85 7.06 0.10
C ALA A 94 9.20 8.43 0.35
N GLN A 95 9.41 9.05 1.51
CA GLN A 95 8.91 10.39 1.80
C GLN A 95 9.50 11.45 0.89
N GLN A 96 10.80 11.37 0.59
CA GLN A 96 11.46 12.30 -0.31
C GLN A 96 10.93 12.14 -1.74
N ALA A 97 10.85 10.91 -2.23
CA ALA A 97 10.23 10.60 -3.52
C ALA A 97 8.75 11.04 -3.62
N LEU A 98 8.00 11.01 -2.51
CA LEU A 98 6.62 11.53 -2.44
C LEU A 98 6.58 13.06 -2.35
N ALA A 99 7.54 13.70 -1.69
CA ALA A 99 7.63 15.16 -1.59
C ALA A 99 7.95 15.82 -2.94
N ASP A 100 8.67 15.11 -3.80
CA ASP A 100 9.00 15.56 -5.15
C ASP A 100 7.84 15.38 -6.15
N ILE A 101 6.74 14.74 -5.73
CA ILE A 101 5.51 14.66 -6.53
C ILE A 101 4.72 15.96 -6.32
N ASP A 102 4.56 16.74 -7.40
CA ASP A 102 3.64 17.87 -7.43
C ASP A 102 2.18 17.38 -7.46
N VAL A 103 1.63 17.12 -6.28
CA VAL A 103 0.25 16.68 -6.10
C VAL A 103 -0.73 17.70 -6.65
N GLU A 104 -0.43 19.00 -6.55
CA GLU A 104 -1.32 20.06 -7.04
C GLU A 104 -1.39 20.02 -8.57
N ALA A 105 -0.25 19.87 -9.25
CA ALA A 105 -0.22 19.69 -10.70
C ALA A 105 -0.90 18.39 -11.15
N LEU A 106 -0.69 17.29 -10.43
CA LEU A 106 -1.33 16.01 -10.72
C LEU A 106 -2.86 16.09 -10.55
N VAL A 107 -3.34 16.75 -9.49
CA VAL A 107 -4.76 16.98 -9.25
C VAL A 107 -5.34 17.93 -10.29
N ALA A 108 -4.62 19.00 -10.65
CA ALA A 108 -5.05 19.92 -11.69
C ALA A 108 -5.16 19.21 -13.06
N ASP A 109 -4.22 18.34 -13.40
CA ASP A 109 -4.26 17.54 -14.63
C ASP A 109 -5.45 16.56 -14.60
N ALA A 110 -5.63 15.83 -13.50
CA ALA A 110 -6.75 14.92 -13.31
C ALA A 110 -8.12 15.62 -13.35
N LEU A 111 -8.23 16.85 -12.85
CA LEU A 111 -9.45 17.65 -12.92
C LEU A 111 -9.70 18.26 -14.31
N ASN A 112 -8.67 18.32 -15.15
CA ASN A 112 -8.80 18.71 -16.55
C ASN A 112 -9.13 17.53 -17.48
N ASP A 113 -9.11 16.29 -16.96
CA ASP A 113 -9.49 15.11 -17.71
C ASP A 113 -10.97 15.17 -18.15
N PRO A 114 -11.29 14.93 -19.44
CA PRO A 114 -12.65 15.02 -19.98
C PRO A 114 -13.64 14.04 -19.34
N GLU A 115 -13.20 12.84 -18.95
CA GLU A 115 -14.03 11.82 -18.29
C GLU A 115 -14.32 12.23 -16.86
N VAL A 116 -13.31 12.73 -16.13
CA VAL A 116 -13.48 13.26 -14.76
C VAL A 116 -14.40 14.47 -14.77
N GLN A 117 -14.22 15.41 -15.69
CA GLN A 117 -15.13 16.54 -15.83
C GLN A 117 -16.54 16.13 -16.25
N GLY A 118 -16.66 15.10 -17.08
CA GLY A 118 -17.94 14.50 -17.44
C GLY A 118 -18.66 13.92 -16.23
N ALA A 119 -17.95 13.19 -15.38
CA ALA A 119 -18.46 12.63 -14.14
C ALA A 119 -18.85 13.72 -13.13
N ILE A 120 -18.03 14.77 -12.97
CA ILE A 120 -18.34 15.91 -12.10
C ILE A 120 -19.61 16.63 -12.57
N ARG A 121 -19.74 16.91 -13.87
CA ARG A 121 -20.94 17.55 -14.43
C ARG A 121 -22.17 16.66 -14.32
N ALA A 122 -22.03 15.34 -14.52
CA ALA A 122 -23.12 14.40 -14.34
C ALA A 122 -23.57 14.34 -12.88
N GLY A 123 -22.63 14.26 -11.94
CA GLY A 123 -22.89 14.25 -10.49
C GLY A 123 -23.55 15.55 -10.01
N GLN A 124 -23.09 16.71 -10.48
CA GLN A 124 -23.73 18.00 -10.21
C GLN A 124 -25.15 18.06 -10.80
N GLY A 125 -25.33 17.58 -12.03
CA GLY A 125 -26.65 17.49 -12.67
C GLY A 125 -27.62 16.59 -11.92
N MET A 126 -27.14 15.48 -11.35
CA MET A 126 -27.92 14.60 -10.47
C MET A 126 -28.21 15.25 -9.11
N ALA A 127 -27.28 16.02 -8.56
CA ALA A 127 -27.47 16.73 -7.29
C ALA A 127 -28.42 17.93 -7.41
N THR A 128 -28.57 18.54 -8.59
CA THR A 128 -29.47 19.68 -8.81
C THR A 128 -30.80 19.32 -9.46
N ASN A 129 -30.85 18.23 -10.25
CA ASN A 129 -32.04 17.81 -11.00
C ASN A 129 -32.50 16.37 -10.69
N GLY A 130 -31.81 15.67 -9.79
CA GLY A 130 -32.21 14.33 -9.38
C GLY A 130 -33.47 14.36 -8.52
N ALA A 131 -34.19 13.24 -8.49
CA ALA A 131 -35.40 13.10 -7.67
C ALA A 131 -35.16 13.40 -6.17
N TRP A 132 -33.91 13.20 -5.71
CA TRP A 132 -33.43 13.50 -4.35
C TRP A 132 -33.11 14.98 -4.08
N ALA A 133 -33.05 15.82 -5.11
CA ALA A 133 -32.80 17.26 -5.00
C ALA A 133 -34.10 18.09 -4.91
N SER A 134 -35.26 17.44 -5.09
CA SER A 134 -36.57 18.09 -5.04
C SER A 134 -36.92 18.49 -3.61
N ASN A 135 -37.09 19.79 -3.36
CA ASN A 135 -37.60 20.34 -2.10
C ASN A 135 -39.13 20.55 -2.14
N ASP A 136 -39.84 19.91 -3.08
CA ASP A 136 -41.29 19.98 -3.16
C ASP A 136 -41.92 19.36 -1.90
N PRO A 137 -42.78 20.09 -1.16
CA PRO A 137 -43.46 19.58 0.03
C PRO A 137 -44.18 18.23 -0.18
N GLU A 138 -44.77 18.00 -1.36
CA GLU A 138 -45.49 16.75 -1.66
C GLU A 138 -44.52 15.57 -1.86
N HIS A 139 -43.35 15.83 -2.45
CA HIS A 139 -42.30 14.83 -2.63
C HIS A 139 -41.68 14.47 -1.28
N MET A 140 -41.40 15.47 -0.43
CA MET A 140 -40.87 15.25 0.92
C MET A 140 -41.84 14.46 1.81
N GLN A 141 -43.15 14.72 1.68
CA GLN A 141 -44.18 13.93 2.36
C GLN A 141 -44.19 12.48 1.87
N THR A 142 -44.10 12.27 0.56
CA THR A 142 -44.07 10.93 -0.04
C THR A 142 -42.83 10.14 0.40
N TYR A 143 -41.64 10.74 0.36
CA TYR A 143 -40.42 10.11 0.87
C TYR A 143 -40.49 9.82 2.37
N GLY A 144 -41.07 10.74 3.15
CA GLY A 144 -41.31 10.53 4.58
C GLY A 144 -42.23 9.35 4.87
N LEU A 145 -43.31 9.17 4.09
CA LEU A 145 -44.22 8.04 4.23
C LEU A 145 -43.55 6.70 3.88
N VAL A 146 -42.72 6.65 2.83
CA VAL A 146 -41.97 5.45 2.47
C VAL A 146 -40.93 5.10 3.53
N ALA A 147 -40.24 6.11 4.08
CA ALA A 147 -39.29 5.91 5.18
C ALA A 147 -39.99 5.42 6.46
N GLN A 148 -41.15 5.99 6.81
CA GLN A 148 -41.94 5.54 7.95
C GLN A 148 -42.41 4.09 7.77
N TYR A 149 -42.92 3.74 6.60
CA TYR A 149 -43.31 2.36 6.28
C TYR A 149 -42.15 1.37 6.42
N ALA A 150 -40.95 1.73 5.97
CA ALA A 150 -39.77 0.88 6.11
C ALA A 150 -39.34 0.72 7.57
N LEU A 151 -39.43 1.77 8.38
CA LEU A 151 -39.15 1.72 9.82
C LEU A 151 -40.18 0.87 10.56
N ASP A 152 -41.47 1.01 10.23
CA ASP A 152 -42.55 0.22 10.82
C ASP A 152 -42.37 -1.27 10.49
N GLN A 153 -42.01 -1.61 9.24
CA GLN A 153 -41.69 -2.99 8.83
C GLN A 153 -40.44 -3.54 9.54
N ALA A 154 -39.41 -2.72 9.74
CA ALA A 154 -38.23 -3.14 10.48
C ALA A 154 -38.55 -3.37 11.97
N ALA A 155 -39.39 -2.54 12.58
CA ALA A 155 -39.84 -2.70 13.96
C ALA A 155 -40.70 -3.96 14.14
N GLU A 156 -41.58 -4.25 13.18
CA GLU A 156 -42.37 -5.49 13.16
C GLU A 156 -41.48 -6.73 13.03
N ALA A 157 -40.49 -6.70 12.12
CA ALA A 157 -39.55 -7.81 11.94
C ALA A 157 -38.67 -8.04 13.19
N VAL A 158 -38.26 -6.99 13.90
CA VAL A 158 -37.54 -7.11 15.19
C VAL A 158 -38.46 -7.71 16.26
N THR A 159 -39.71 -7.25 16.34
CA THR A 159 -40.69 -7.77 17.31
C THR A 159 -41.01 -9.24 17.05
N GLU A 160 -41.14 -9.66 15.78
CA GLU A 160 -41.35 -11.06 15.39
C GLU A 160 -40.13 -11.93 15.69
N ALA A 161 -38.91 -11.41 15.47
CA ALA A 161 -37.67 -12.10 15.82
C ALA A 161 -37.50 -12.27 17.34
N GLU A 162 -37.90 -11.28 18.14
CA GLU A 162 -37.88 -11.37 19.60
C GLU A 162 -38.92 -12.36 20.15
N ALA A 163 -40.12 -12.41 19.55
CA ALA A 163 -41.16 -13.36 19.93
C ALA A 163 -40.79 -14.83 19.62
N GLY A 164 -40.08 -15.07 18.51
CA GLY A 164 -39.59 -16.42 18.15
C GLY A 164 -38.46 -16.95 19.05
N VAL A 165 -37.73 -16.08 19.75
CA VAL A 165 -36.69 -16.46 20.72
C VAL A 165 -37.29 -16.93 22.05
N ASP A 166 -38.43 -16.37 22.46
CA ASP A 166 -39.10 -16.72 23.72
C ASP A 166 -39.85 -18.08 23.62
N GLU A 167 -40.32 -18.46 22.43
CA GLU A 167 -41.03 -19.74 22.21
C GLU A 167 -40.07 -20.94 22.01
N ALA A 168 -38.80 -20.70 21.68
CA ALA A 168 -37.80 -21.74 21.39
C ALA A 168 -37.05 -22.28 22.63
N THR A 169 -37.38 -21.80 23.84
CA THR A 169 -36.77 -22.27 25.10
C THR A 169 -37.81 -22.97 25.98
N PRO A 170 -38.18 -24.24 25.71
CA PRO A 170 -38.91 -25.04 26.69
C PRO A 170 -37.94 -25.49 27.81
N GLU A 171 -38.33 -25.26 29.07
CA GLU A 171 -37.69 -25.78 30.29
C GLU A 171 -37.51 -27.31 30.29
#